data_AF-A0A9D8HQQ8-F1
#
_entry.id   AF-A0A9D8HQQ8-F1
#
_cell.length_a   1.000
_cell.length_b   1.000
_cell.length_c   1.000
_cell.angle_alpha   90.00
_cell.angle_beta   90.00
_cell.angle_gamma   90.00
#
_symmetry.space_group_name_H-M   'P 1'
#
loop_
_entity.id
_entity.type
_entity.pdbx_description
1 polymer ?
#
loop_
_entity_poly.entity_id
_entity_poly.type
_entity_poly.pdbx_seq_one_letter_code
_entity_poly.pdbx_strand_id
1 'polypeptide(L)'
;MNSMLIALIIFIITYVAIITEKINRTVVAFAGALALIMFKIFTLNEAITFVNWETIGLLFGMFVIVTALSQAGFFTYLALVIAKWLKYSPTKIFIVFPIITGFLSGFMDSITVMLFFATLTFELCRMLKIDAVPLIITEVCLANIGGSATLVGDPPNVILGLKLGFYFNDFVIHNGPIALVAGAACLFYCYMVSKKSLVSGSGISVRELELMVPEEAIVDRKKMKTALAAFGVAVLFLIT
;
A
#
# COMPACT_ATOMS: atom_id res chain seq x y z
N MET A 1 -6.72 -12.46 42.40
CA MET A 1 -5.64 -12.22 41.41
C MET A 1 -5.64 -10.74 41.10
N ASN A 2 -4.48 -10.05 41.15
CA ASN A 2 -4.40 -8.61 40.94
C ASN A 2 -4.98 -8.26 39.55
N SER A 3 -5.90 -7.29 39.44
CA SER A 3 -6.56 -6.94 38.16
C SER A 3 -5.56 -6.63 37.06
N MET A 4 -4.41 -6.05 37.42
CA MET A 4 -3.27 -5.83 36.53
C MET A 4 -2.69 -7.13 35.95
N LEU A 5 -2.55 -8.17 36.78
CA LEU A 5 -2.02 -9.47 36.35
C LEU A 5 -2.99 -10.17 35.38
N ILE A 6 -4.30 -10.10 35.65
CA ILE A 6 -5.33 -10.64 34.76
C ILE A 6 -5.27 -9.93 33.40
N ALA A 7 -5.22 -8.60 33.41
CA ALA A 7 -5.11 -7.80 32.19
C ALA A 7 -3.86 -8.15 31.38
N LEU A 8 -2.72 -8.31 32.05
CA LEU A 8 -1.45 -8.66 31.42
C LEU A 8 -1.48 -10.06 30.80
N ILE A 9 -2.08 -11.04 31.49
CA ILE A 9 -2.24 -12.40 30.95
C ILE A 9 -3.13 -12.37 29.71
N ILE A 10 -4.28 -11.69 29.75
CA ILE A 10 -5.18 -11.57 28.61
C ILE A 10 -4.44 -10.89 27.44
N PHE A 11 -3.73 -9.79 27.70
CA PHE A 11 -2.95 -9.10 26.69
C PHE A 11 -1.91 -10.01 26.02
N ILE A 12 -1.12 -10.74 26.80
CA ILE A 12 -0.10 -11.66 26.26
C ILE A 12 -0.75 -12.76 25.41
N ILE A 13 -1.84 -13.36 25.89
CA ILE A 13 -2.56 -14.42 25.16
C ILE A 13 -3.12 -13.87 23.84
N THR A 14 -3.80 -12.74 23.87
CA THR A 14 -4.35 -12.08 22.68
C THR A 14 -3.23 -11.74 21.69
N TYR A 15 -2.12 -11.19 22.17
CA TYR A 15 -0.99 -10.79 21.33
C TYR A 15 -0.30 -12.00 20.68
N VAL A 16 -0.03 -13.06 21.44
CA VAL A 16 0.52 -14.32 20.92
C VAL A 16 -0.42 -14.93 19.89
N ALA A 17 -1.74 -14.96 20.16
CA ALA A 17 -2.72 -15.47 19.21
C ALA A 17 -2.73 -14.67 17.89
N ILE A 18 -2.61 -13.34 17.95
CA ILE A 18 -2.46 -12.49 16.75
C ILE A 18 -1.18 -12.84 15.98
N ILE A 19 -0.04 -12.97 16.66
CA ILE A 19 1.25 -13.31 16.03
C ILE A 19 1.22 -14.70 15.38
N THR A 20 0.52 -15.66 15.98
CA THR A 20 0.44 -17.02 15.40
C THR A 20 -0.35 -17.07 14.10
N GLU A 21 -1.15 -16.03 13.80
CA GLU A 21 -2.02 -15.90 12.62
C GLU A 21 -2.96 -17.09 12.34
N LYS A 22 -3.11 -18.03 13.30
CA LYS A 22 -3.97 -19.22 13.15
C LYS A 22 -5.45 -18.89 13.16
N ILE A 23 -5.81 -17.77 13.78
CA ILE A 23 -7.17 -17.26 13.92
C ILE A 23 -7.20 -15.84 13.35
N ASN A 24 -8.33 -15.45 12.76
CA ASN A 24 -8.51 -14.09 12.25
C ASN A 24 -8.23 -13.05 13.35
N ARG A 25 -7.32 -12.12 13.06
CA ARG A 25 -6.83 -11.07 13.96
C ARG A 25 -7.98 -10.28 14.61
N THR A 26 -9.04 -9.99 13.85
CA THR A 26 -10.23 -9.29 14.31
C THR A 26 -10.96 -10.07 15.40
N VAL A 27 -11.18 -11.38 15.19
CA VAL A 27 -11.85 -12.25 16.16
C VAL A 27 -11.05 -12.32 17.46
N VAL A 28 -9.72 -12.46 17.35
CA VAL A 28 -8.83 -12.50 18.51
C VAL A 28 -8.87 -11.19 19.30
N ALA A 29 -8.84 -10.04 18.62
CA ALA A 29 -8.92 -8.72 19.25
C ALA A 29 -10.24 -8.52 19.99
N PHE A 30 -11.38 -8.84 19.37
CA PHE A 30 -12.69 -8.75 20.02
C PHE A 30 -12.84 -9.72 21.19
N ALA A 31 -12.34 -10.96 21.07
CA ALA A 31 -12.35 -11.92 22.16
C ALA A 31 -11.52 -11.44 23.37
N GLY A 32 -10.34 -10.86 23.13
CA GLY A 32 -9.53 -10.24 24.18
C GLY A 32 -10.24 -9.06 24.87
N ALA A 33 -10.87 -8.18 24.09
CA ALA A 33 -11.65 -7.06 24.63
C ALA A 33 -12.84 -7.55 25.48
N LEU A 34 -13.59 -8.54 24.98
CA LEU A 34 -14.70 -9.16 25.72
C LEU A 34 -14.22 -9.83 27.02
N ALA A 35 -13.07 -10.51 26.99
CA ALA A 35 -12.48 -11.09 28.20
C ALA A 35 -12.18 -10.01 29.25
N LEU A 36 -11.56 -8.89 28.86
CA LEU A 36 -11.29 -7.78 29.77
C LEU A 36 -12.56 -7.22 30.42
N ILE A 37 -13.67 -7.15 29.68
CA ILE A 37 -14.98 -6.71 30.19
C ILE A 37 -15.59 -7.76 31.13
N MET A 38 -15.54 -9.05 30.77
CA MET A 38 -16.07 -10.14 31.61
C MET A 38 -15.36 -10.23 32.96
N PHE A 39 -14.04 -10.01 32.98
CA PHE A 39 -13.24 -9.95 34.21
C PHE A 39 -13.36 -8.61 34.96
N LYS A 40 -14.24 -7.71 34.50
CA LYS A 40 -14.48 -6.37 35.08
C LYS A 40 -13.22 -5.52 35.22
N ILE A 41 -12.25 -5.70 34.32
CA ILE A 41 -11.05 -4.86 34.25
C ILE A 41 -11.42 -3.51 33.66
N PHE A 42 -12.27 -3.52 32.62
CA PHE A 42 -12.85 -2.33 32.02
C PHE A 42 -14.37 -2.49 31.96
N THR A 43 -15.08 -1.38 32.04
CA THR A 43 -16.51 -1.29 31.74
C THR A 43 -16.74 -1.25 30.23
N LEU A 44 -17.96 -1.55 29.78
CA LEU A 44 -18.33 -1.44 28.36
C LEU A 44 -18.14 -0.01 27.84
N ASN A 45 -18.46 1.01 28.66
CA ASN A 45 -18.32 2.40 28.27
C ASN A 45 -16.84 2.78 28.07
N GLU A 46 -15.95 2.35 28.96
CA GLU A 46 -14.49 2.54 28.80
C GLU A 46 -13.96 1.75 27.60
N ALA A 47 -14.46 0.54 27.35
CA ALA A 47 -14.05 -0.24 26.19
C ALA A 47 -14.35 0.49 24.86
N ILE A 48 -15.51 1.15 24.78
CA ILE A 48 -15.92 1.92 23.59
C ILE A 48 -15.05 3.16 23.40
N THR A 49 -14.57 3.82 24.46
CA THR A 49 -13.71 5.00 24.31
C THR A 49 -12.32 4.68 23.77
N PHE A 50 -11.88 3.42 23.82
CA PHE A 50 -10.63 3.00 23.18
C PHE A 50 -10.72 2.90 21.65
N VAL A 51 -11.93 2.87 21.08
CA VAL A 51 -12.15 2.84 19.63
C VAL A 51 -11.87 4.23 19.04
N ASN A 52 -10.87 4.32 18.17
CA ASN A 52 -10.59 5.55 17.44
C ASN A 52 -11.45 5.65 16.17
N TRP A 53 -12.57 6.38 16.28
CA TRP A 53 -13.49 6.61 15.16
C TRP A 53 -12.89 7.45 14.03
N GLU A 54 -11.94 8.34 14.34
CA GLU A 54 -11.24 9.15 13.33
C GLU A 54 -10.37 8.26 12.44
N THR A 55 -9.62 7.33 13.03
CA THR A 55 -8.83 6.33 12.30
C THR A 55 -9.73 5.47 11.40
N ILE A 56 -10.83 4.95 11.93
CA ILE A 56 -11.75 4.08 11.17
C ILE A 56 -12.38 4.87 10.01
N GLY A 57 -12.85 6.09 10.27
CA GLY A 57 -13.46 6.95 9.27
C GLY A 57 -12.48 7.33 8.15
N LEU A 58 -11.24 7.68 8.51
CA LEU A 58 -10.20 8.02 7.55
C LEU A 58 -9.82 6.82 6.67
N LEU A 59 -9.56 5.66 7.28
CA LEU A 59 -9.24 4.43 6.53
C LEU A 59 -10.40 4.00 5.63
N PHE A 60 -11.63 4.07 6.12
CA PHE A 60 -12.82 3.76 5.33
C PHE A 60 -12.95 4.69 4.12
N GLY A 61 -12.83 6.01 4.32
CA GLY A 61 -12.88 6.98 3.24
C GLY A 61 -11.81 6.74 2.18
N MET A 62 -10.57 6.45 2.61
CA MET A 62 -9.49 6.10 1.72
C MET A 62 -9.81 4.83 0.91
N PHE A 63 -10.25 3.75 1.55
CA PHE A 63 -10.59 2.51 0.83
C PHE A 63 -11.70 2.71 -0.20
N VAL A 64 -12.72 3.51 0.09
CA VAL A 64 -13.78 3.84 -0.87
C VAL A 64 -13.22 4.54 -2.10
N ILE A 65 -12.39 5.57 -1.92
CA ILE A 65 -11.79 6.33 -3.04
C ILE A 65 -10.87 5.44 -3.87
N VAL A 66 -10.01 4.67 -3.21
CA VAL A 66 -9.05 3.78 -3.86
C VAL A 66 -9.76 2.67 -4.64
N THR A 67 -10.81 2.08 -4.07
CA THR A 67 -11.62 1.07 -4.74
C THR A 67 -12.33 1.67 -5.96
N ALA A 68 -12.84 2.90 -5.87
CA ALA A 68 -13.45 3.58 -7.01
C ALA A 68 -12.45 3.86 -8.13
N LEU A 69 -11.22 4.28 -7.81
CA LEU A 69 -10.13 4.45 -8.80
C LEU A 69 -9.77 3.13 -9.48
N SER A 70 -9.64 2.07 -8.67
CA SER A 70 -9.35 0.72 -9.15
C SER A 70 -10.43 0.21 -10.13
N GLN A 71 -11.71 0.25 -9.72
CA GLN A 71 -12.83 -0.20 -10.54
C GLN A 71 -12.98 0.62 -11.82
N ALA A 72 -12.55 1.88 -11.82
CA ALA A 72 -12.54 2.72 -13.01
C ALA A 72 -11.39 2.39 -13.99
N GLY A 73 -10.45 1.52 -13.60
CA GLY A 73 -9.30 1.11 -14.42
C GLY A 73 -8.08 2.04 -14.31
N PHE A 74 -8.01 2.89 -13.28
CA PHE A 74 -6.94 3.90 -13.17
C PHE A 74 -5.53 3.30 -13.15
N PHE A 75 -5.28 2.26 -12.34
CA PHE A 75 -3.94 1.66 -12.21
C PHE A 75 -3.49 0.99 -13.50
N THR A 76 -4.39 0.23 -14.14
CA THR A 76 -4.12 -0.42 -15.43
C THR A 76 -3.84 0.62 -16.52
N TYR A 77 -4.66 1.68 -16.60
CA TYR A 77 -4.45 2.79 -17.52
C TYR A 77 -3.06 3.43 -17.31
N LEU A 78 -2.76 3.83 -16.08
CA LEU A 78 -1.53 4.54 -15.72
C LEU A 78 -0.30 3.72 -16.13
N ALA A 79 -0.29 2.43 -15.80
CA ALA A 79 0.84 1.58 -16.12
C ALA A 79 1.02 1.30 -17.61
N LEU A 80 -0.06 1.12 -18.38
CA LEU A 80 0.03 0.95 -19.83
C LEU A 80 0.60 2.23 -20.47
N VAL A 81 0.17 3.41 -20.01
CA VAL A 81 0.73 4.70 -20.44
C VAL A 81 2.24 4.76 -20.14
N ILE A 82 2.66 4.37 -18.94
CA ILE A 82 4.07 4.36 -18.54
C ILE A 82 4.85 3.34 -19.38
N ALA A 83 4.39 2.10 -19.51
CA ALA A 83 5.05 1.05 -20.29
C ALA A 83 5.27 1.48 -21.75
N LYS A 84 4.25 2.08 -22.37
CA LYS A 84 4.31 2.64 -23.72
C LYS A 84 5.30 3.80 -23.82
N TRP A 85 5.28 4.72 -22.85
CA TRP A 85 6.25 5.83 -22.77
C TRP A 85 7.70 5.33 -22.65
N LEU A 86 7.92 4.23 -21.92
CA LEU A 86 9.21 3.59 -21.77
C LEU A 86 9.62 2.70 -22.96
N LYS A 87 8.79 2.64 -24.01
CA LYS A 87 8.97 1.78 -25.19
C LYS A 87 9.20 0.32 -24.82
N TYR A 88 8.53 -0.14 -23.76
CA TYR A 88 8.60 -1.52 -23.30
C TYR A 88 10.02 -2.04 -23.00
N SER A 89 10.95 -1.16 -22.65
CA SER A 89 12.32 -1.55 -22.31
C SER A 89 12.38 -2.20 -20.91
N PRO A 90 12.83 -3.46 -20.78
CA PRO A 90 12.88 -4.16 -19.49
C PRO A 90 13.61 -3.39 -18.41
N THR A 91 14.78 -2.82 -18.73
CA THR A 91 15.59 -2.03 -17.80
C THR A 91 14.85 -0.78 -17.31
N LYS A 92 14.15 -0.08 -18.21
CA LYS A 92 13.42 1.14 -17.85
C LYS A 92 12.19 0.82 -17.02
N ILE A 93 11.46 -0.23 -17.38
CA ILE A 93 10.32 -0.73 -16.61
C ILE A 93 10.77 -1.09 -15.19
N PHE A 94 11.89 -1.83 -15.08
CA PHE A 94 12.42 -2.24 -13.78
C PHE A 94 12.72 -1.06 -12.83
N ILE A 95 13.12 0.08 -13.37
CA ILE A 95 13.43 1.27 -12.58
C ILE A 95 12.15 2.07 -12.28
N VAL A 96 11.33 2.33 -13.30
CA VAL A 96 10.25 3.30 -13.23
C VAL A 96 9.01 2.75 -12.53
N PHE A 97 8.68 1.46 -12.74
CA PHE A 97 7.50 0.86 -12.12
C PHE A 97 7.59 0.90 -10.59
N PRO A 98 8.65 0.39 -9.93
CA PRO A 98 8.79 0.47 -8.48
C PRO A 98 8.77 1.89 -7.94
N ILE A 99 9.37 2.87 -8.63
CA ILE A 99 9.34 4.28 -8.22
C ILE A 99 7.89 4.79 -8.18
N ILE A 100 7.10 4.46 -9.20
CA ILE A 100 5.70 4.88 -9.28
C ILE A 100 4.85 4.14 -8.25
N THR A 101 5.09 2.85 -8.04
CA THR A 101 4.43 2.08 -6.96
C THR A 101 4.71 2.70 -5.59
N GLY A 102 5.96 3.03 -5.29
CA GLY A 102 6.34 3.69 -4.03
C GLY A 102 5.71 5.07 -3.90
N PHE A 103 5.74 5.88 -4.95
CA PHE A 103 5.11 7.20 -4.95
C PHE A 103 3.60 7.12 -4.70
N LEU A 104 2.88 6.25 -5.41
CA LEU A 104 1.44 6.06 -5.23
C LEU A 104 1.12 5.52 -3.84
N SER A 105 1.94 4.61 -3.32
CA SER A 105 1.78 4.09 -1.95
C SER A 105 1.97 5.17 -0.89
N GLY A 106 2.64 6.29 -1.18
CA GLY A 106 2.67 7.44 -0.28
C GLY A 106 1.31 8.15 -0.14
N PHE A 107 0.32 7.86 -0.96
CA PHE A 107 -1.01 8.48 -0.87
C PHE A 107 -2.12 7.44 -0.71
N MET A 108 -1.75 6.17 -0.68
CA MET A 108 -2.64 5.04 -0.79
C MET A 108 -2.09 3.85 -0.01
N ASP A 109 -2.97 3.02 0.53
CA ASP A 109 -2.57 1.78 1.19
C ASP A 109 -1.67 0.90 0.28
N SER A 110 -0.52 0.51 0.83
CA SER A 110 0.56 -0.20 0.13
C SER A 110 0.11 -1.56 -0.43
N ILE A 111 -0.77 -2.28 0.27
CA ILE A 111 -1.32 -3.56 -0.17
C ILE A 111 -2.14 -3.33 -1.44
N THR A 112 -2.97 -2.30 -1.44
CA THR A 112 -3.87 -2.03 -2.56
C THR A 112 -3.10 -1.68 -3.83
N VAL A 113 -2.13 -0.76 -3.76
CA VAL A 113 -1.27 -0.40 -4.90
C VAL A 113 -0.52 -1.64 -5.41
N MET A 114 0.00 -2.46 -4.49
CA MET A 114 0.78 -3.64 -4.84
C MET A 114 -0.05 -4.73 -5.51
N LEU A 115 -1.30 -4.96 -5.12
CA LEU A 115 -2.14 -5.97 -5.79
C LEU A 115 -2.38 -5.63 -7.27
N PHE A 116 -2.55 -4.34 -7.60
CA PHE A 116 -2.70 -3.90 -8.99
C PHE A 116 -1.39 -3.96 -9.76
N PHE A 117 -0.30 -3.43 -9.19
CA PHE A 117 0.99 -3.46 -9.87
C PHE A 117 1.52 -4.88 -10.02
N ALA A 118 1.36 -5.79 -9.05
CA ALA A 118 1.80 -7.18 -9.15
C ALA A 118 1.22 -7.90 -10.37
N THR A 119 -0.11 -7.83 -10.52
CA THR A 119 -0.83 -8.55 -11.59
C THR A 119 -0.44 -8.05 -12.97
N LEU A 120 -0.29 -6.74 -13.09
CA LEU A 120 0.09 -6.02 -14.29
C LEU A 120 1.56 -6.19 -14.65
N THR A 121 2.45 -6.08 -13.66
CA THR A 121 3.88 -6.33 -13.79
C THR A 121 4.12 -7.77 -14.21
N PHE A 122 3.38 -8.72 -13.63
CA PHE A 122 3.42 -10.11 -14.06
C PHE A 122 3.03 -10.26 -15.54
N GLU A 123 1.93 -9.65 -15.98
CA GLU A 123 1.47 -9.70 -17.37
C GLU A 123 2.50 -9.06 -18.32
N LEU A 124 3.01 -7.87 -17.99
CA LEU A 124 4.01 -7.16 -18.77
C LEU A 124 5.32 -7.96 -18.87
N CYS A 125 5.77 -8.55 -17.76
CA CYS A 125 6.97 -9.38 -17.74
C CYS A 125 6.79 -10.65 -18.56
N ARG A 126 5.60 -11.28 -18.50
CA ARG A 126 5.24 -12.44 -19.32
C ARG A 126 5.30 -12.10 -20.81
N MET A 127 4.73 -10.96 -21.20
CA MET A 127 4.78 -10.47 -22.59
C MET A 127 6.24 -10.22 -23.02
N LEU A 128 7.03 -9.57 -22.16
CA LEU A 128 8.44 -9.26 -22.41
C LEU A 128 9.39 -10.45 -22.24
N LYS A 129 8.89 -11.63 -21.85
CA LYS A 129 9.68 -12.83 -21.55
C LYS A 129 10.81 -12.58 -20.56
N ILE A 130 10.55 -11.76 -19.54
CA ILE A 130 11.45 -11.51 -18.42
C ILE A 130 10.87 -12.12 -17.15
N ASP A 131 11.74 -12.49 -16.21
CA ASP A 131 11.31 -12.95 -14.90
C ASP A 131 10.66 -11.78 -14.12
N ALA A 132 9.41 -11.95 -13.72
CA ALA A 132 8.64 -10.96 -12.98
C ALA A 132 9.07 -10.86 -11.51
N VAL A 133 9.65 -11.92 -10.95
CA VAL A 133 9.92 -12.03 -9.51
C VAL A 133 10.79 -10.89 -9.00
N PRO A 134 11.95 -10.55 -9.61
CA PRO A 134 12.80 -9.49 -9.10
C PRO A 134 12.14 -8.11 -9.17
N LEU A 135 11.31 -7.89 -10.20
CA LEU A 135 10.59 -6.63 -10.37
C LEU A 135 9.51 -6.47 -9.30
N ILE A 136 8.66 -7.49 -9.12
CA ILE A 136 7.60 -7.48 -8.11
C ILE A 136 8.20 -7.31 -6.70
N ILE A 137 9.30 -7.99 -6.37
CA ILE A 137 9.98 -7.79 -5.09
C ILE A 137 10.42 -6.33 -4.91
N THR A 138 10.98 -5.73 -5.97
CA THR A 138 11.41 -4.33 -5.93
C THR A 138 10.22 -3.38 -5.76
N GLU A 139 9.09 -3.64 -6.44
CA GLU A 139 7.84 -2.91 -6.27
C GLU A 139 7.32 -3.02 -4.83
N VAL A 140 7.30 -4.23 -4.24
CA VAL A 140 6.88 -4.45 -2.85
C VAL A 140 7.75 -3.65 -1.89
N CYS A 141 9.08 -3.70 -2.05
CA CYS A 141 9.99 -2.95 -1.19
C CYS A 141 9.77 -1.44 -1.29
N LEU A 142 9.66 -0.91 -2.51
CA LEU A 142 9.45 0.52 -2.72
C LEU A 142 8.03 0.97 -2.34
N ALA A 143 7.02 0.13 -2.48
CA ALA A 143 5.67 0.36 -1.95
C ALA A 143 5.69 0.53 -0.43
N ASN A 144 6.34 -0.37 0.30
CA ASN A 144 6.44 -0.27 1.76
C ASN A 144 7.26 0.96 2.19
N ILE A 145 8.38 1.24 1.53
CA ILE A 145 9.18 2.45 1.82
C ILE A 145 8.36 3.72 1.53
N GLY A 146 7.69 3.78 0.39
CA GLY A 146 6.84 4.91 0.00
C GLY A 146 5.63 5.10 0.90
N GLY A 147 4.95 4.01 1.29
CA GLY A 147 3.83 4.03 2.22
C GLY A 147 4.25 4.45 3.62
N SER A 148 5.46 4.09 4.05
CA SER A 148 6.00 4.58 5.32
C SER A 148 6.22 6.11 5.30
N ALA A 149 6.51 6.71 4.15
CA ALA A 149 6.92 8.11 4.02
C ALA A 149 5.82 9.11 4.43
N THR A 150 4.56 8.71 4.44
CA THR A 150 3.43 9.60 4.71
C THR A 150 2.48 9.04 5.77
N LEU A 151 1.62 9.91 6.30
CA LEU A 151 0.63 9.53 7.31
C LEU A 151 -0.34 8.44 6.82
N VAL A 152 -0.72 8.46 5.53
CA VAL A 152 -1.86 7.70 5.01
C VAL A 152 -1.46 6.47 4.21
N GLY A 153 -0.17 6.29 3.91
CA GLY A 153 0.32 5.18 3.12
C GLY A 153 0.20 3.81 3.79
N ASP A 154 0.06 3.76 5.12
CA ASP A 154 -0.07 2.52 5.89
C ASP A 154 -0.92 2.75 7.16
N PRO A 155 -1.88 1.85 7.53
CA PRO A 155 -2.68 1.99 8.76
C PRO A 155 -1.91 2.26 10.06
N PRO A 156 -0.72 1.69 10.34
CA PRO A 156 0.06 2.00 11.52
C PRO A 156 0.46 3.48 11.61
N ASN A 157 0.77 4.13 10.47
CA ASN A 157 1.12 5.54 10.42
C ASN A 157 -0.07 6.42 10.80
N VAL A 158 -1.27 6.10 10.29
CA VAL A 158 -2.51 6.79 10.65
C VAL A 158 -2.77 6.69 12.16
N ILE A 159 -2.65 5.48 12.73
CA ILE A 159 -2.85 5.26 14.16
C ILE A 159 -1.84 6.07 14.98
N LEU A 160 -0.58 6.05 14.59
CA LEU A 160 0.49 6.77 15.27
C LEU A 160 0.29 8.29 15.19
N GLY A 161 0.00 8.81 14.00
CA GLY A 161 -0.18 10.24 13.77
C GLY A 161 -1.37 10.80 14.54
N LEU A 162 -2.52 10.11 14.53
CA LEU A 162 -3.70 10.53 15.30
C LEU A 162 -3.47 10.42 16.82
N LYS A 163 -2.68 9.45 17.30
CA LYS A 163 -2.37 9.32 18.74
C LYS A 163 -1.36 10.36 19.24
N LEU A 164 -0.38 10.72 18.41
CA LEU A 164 0.67 11.68 18.76
C LEU A 164 0.36 13.13 18.32
N GLY A 165 -0.74 13.34 17.59
CA GLY A 165 -1.10 14.65 17.05
C GLY A 165 -0.22 15.10 15.88
N PHE A 166 0.37 14.15 15.14
CA PHE A 166 1.14 14.45 13.93
C PHE A 166 0.24 14.50 12.70
N TYR A 167 0.50 15.48 11.85
CA TYR A 167 -0.20 15.71 10.59
C TYR A 167 0.59 15.16 9.41
N PHE A 168 -0.03 15.13 8.23
CA PHE A 168 0.59 14.65 7.00
C PHE A 168 1.96 15.29 6.72
N ASN A 169 2.06 16.61 6.91
CA ASN A 169 3.30 17.37 6.66
C ASN A 169 4.42 16.96 7.61
N ASP A 170 4.12 16.57 8.85
CA ASP A 170 5.13 16.11 9.81
C ASP A 170 5.79 14.82 9.31
N PHE A 171 5.00 13.88 8.77
CA PHE A 171 5.52 12.65 8.18
C PHE A 171 6.35 12.93 6.93
N VAL A 172 5.87 13.81 6.04
CA VAL A 172 6.59 14.13 4.81
C VAL A 172 7.93 14.82 5.11
N ILE A 173 7.99 15.71 6.09
CA ILE A 173 9.22 16.43 6.44
C ILE A 173 10.24 15.51 7.11
N HIS A 174 9.81 14.65 8.03
CA HIS A 174 10.73 13.82 8.82
C HIS A 174 11.03 12.48 8.15
N ASN A 175 10.01 11.80 7.65
CA ASN A 175 10.14 10.46 7.07
C ASN A 175 10.32 10.47 5.55
N GLY A 176 9.81 11.49 4.84
CA GLY A 176 9.97 11.63 3.39
C GLY A 176 11.43 11.58 2.91
N PRO A 177 12.36 12.38 3.49
CA PRO A 177 13.77 12.32 3.10
C PRO A 177 14.40 10.95 3.36
N ILE A 178 14.06 10.32 4.49
CA ILE A 178 14.56 8.98 4.85
C ILE A 178 14.07 7.95 3.85
N ALA A 179 12.77 7.98 3.52
CA ALA A 179 12.16 7.10 2.54
C ALA A 179 12.75 7.30 1.14
N LEU A 180 13.09 8.53 0.75
CA LEU A 180 13.74 8.81 -0.54
C LEU A 180 15.14 8.20 -0.59
N VAL A 181 15.96 8.38 0.45
CA VAL A 181 17.32 7.81 0.51
C VAL A 181 17.25 6.28 0.58
N ALA A 182 16.38 5.72 1.43
CA ALA A 182 16.18 4.28 1.57
C ALA A 182 15.64 3.67 0.28
N GLY A 183 14.68 4.33 -0.38
CA GLY A 183 14.10 3.90 -1.66
C GLY A 183 15.14 3.90 -2.78
N ALA A 184 15.96 4.94 -2.87
CA ALA A 184 17.07 5.00 -3.83
C ALA A 184 18.11 3.90 -3.58
N ALA A 185 18.50 3.67 -2.32
CA ALA A 185 19.44 2.62 -1.94
C ALA A 185 18.87 1.21 -2.23
N CYS A 186 17.59 0.99 -1.90
CA CYS A 186 16.88 -0.26 -2.15
C CYS A 186 16.77 -0.54 -3.65
N LEU A 187 16.32 0.45 -4.44
CA LEU A 187 16.23 0.33 -5.89
C LEU A 187 17.59 0.03 -6.51
N PHE A 188 18.63 0.73 -6.07
CA PHE A 188 20.00 0.51 -6.55
C PHE A 188 20.47 -0.92 -6.24
N TYR A 189 20.27 -1.39 -5.00
CA TYR A 189 20.61 -2.74 -4.59
C TYR A 189 19.86 -3.80 -5.43
N CYS A 190 18.53 -3.67 -5.52
CA CYS A 190 17.69 -4.58 -6.30
C CYS A 190 18.07 -4.59 -7.78
N TYR A 191 18.39 -3.42 -8.35
CA TYR A 191 18.88 -3.31 -9.72
C TYR A 191 20.23 -4.02 -9.90
N MET A 192 21.18 -3.84 -8.99
CA MET A 192 22.49 -4.49 -9.06
C MET A 192 22.39 -6.02 -9.01
N VAL A 193 21.50 -6.56 -8.18
CA VAL A 193 21.25 -7.99 -8.06
C VAL A 193 20.53 -8.53 -9.31
N SER A 194 19.56 -7.78 -9.83
CA SER A 194 18.66 -8.24 -10.90
C SER A 194 19.20 -7.98 -12.32
N LYS A 195 20.23 -7.14 -12.47
CA LYS A 195 20.75 -6.72 -13.79
C LYS A 195 21.09 -7.88 -14.73
N LYS A 196 21.57 -9.01 -14.19
CA LYS A 196 21.93 -10.18 -15.00
C LYS A 196 20.69 -10.89 -15.57
N SER A 197 19.62 -10.96 -14.80
CA SER A 197 18.35 -11.57 -15.22
C SER A 197 17.60 -10.69 -16.25
N LEU A 198 17.76 -9.36 -16.17
CA LEU A 198 17.10 -8.40 -17.08
C LEU A 198 17.72 -8.35 -18.48
N VAL A 199 19.02 -8.63 -18.61
CA VAL A 199 19.74 -8.59 -19.91
C VAL A 199 19.44 -9.82 -20.77
N SER A 200 19.02 -10.94 -20.18
CA SER A 200 18.78 -12.19 -20.91
C SER A 200 17.47 -12.25 -21.69
N GLY A 201 16.56 -11.27 -21.51
CA GLY A 201 15.22 -11.24 -22.11
C GLY A 201 15.06 -10.39 -23.37
N SER A 202 16.16 -9.97 -24.03
CA SER A 202 16.11 -9.02 -25.17
C SER A 202 15.62 -9.63 -26.50
N GLY A 203 14.71 -10.60 -26.45
CA GLY A 203 14.26 -11.36 -27.60
C GLY A 203 12.74 -11.53 -27.67
N ILE A 204 12.09 -10.59 -28.35
CA ILE A 204 10.80 -10.75 -29.08
C ILE A 204 9.51 -10.69 -28.23
N SER A 205 8.76 -9.58 -28.43
CA SER A 205 7.28 -9.48 -28.60
C SER A 205 6.73 -8.03 -28.71
N VAL A 206 7.58 -7.00 -28.84
CA VAL A 206 7.17 -5.56 -28.84
C VAL A 206 5.99 -5.25 -29.77
N ARG A 207 5.84 -6.02 -30.86
CA ARG A 207 4.77 -5.87 -31.86
C ARG A 207 3.35 -6.17 -31.35
N GLU A 208 3.18 -7.04 -30.36
CA GLU A 208 1.87 -7.30 -29.71
C GLU A 208 1.57 -6.27 -28.60
N LEU A 209 2.61 -5.74 -27.94
CA LEU A 209 2.51 -4.67 -26.94
C LEU A 209 2.18 -3.30 -27.55
N GLU A 210 2.64 -3.02 -28.76
CA GLU A 210 2.31 -1.78 -29.48
C GLU A 210 0.82 -1.67 -29.87
N LEU A 211 0.10 -2.81 -29.91
CA LEU A 211 -1.34 -2.86 -30.19
C LEU A 211 -2.19 -2.57 -28.95
N MET A 212 -1.63 -2.57 -27.73
CA MET A 212 -2.37 -2.21 -26.53
C MET A 212 -2.62 -0.69 -26.50
N VAL A 213 -3.89 -0.31 -26.57
CA VAL A 213 -4.35 1.07 -26.50
C VAL A 213 -4.68 1.39 -25.04
N PRO A 214 -3.90 2.23 -24.33
CA PRO A 214 -4.14 2.50 -22.92
C PRO A 214 -5.55 3.02 -22.65
N GLU A 215 -6.16 3.77 -23.59
CA GLU A 215 -7.53 4.27 -23.44
C GLU A 215 -8.59 3.17 -23.28
N GLU A 216 -8.33 1.94 -23.73
CA GLU A 216 -9.24 0.79 -23.57
C GLU A 216 -9.25 0.24 -22.15
N ALA A 217 -8.21 0.53 -21.35
CA ALA A 217 -8.16 0.14 -19.94
C ALA A 217 -9.11 0.97 -19.06
N ILE A 218 -9.62 2.10 -19.55
CA ILE A 218 -10.58 2.92 -18.80
C ILE A 218 -11.97 2.29 -18.96
N VAL A 219 -12.44 1.64 -17.88
CA VAL A 219 -13.73 0.96 -17.85
C VAL A 219 -14.89 1.97 -17.88
N ASP A 220 -14.75 3.08 -17.15
CA ASP A 220 -15.77 4.13 -17.08
C ASP A 220 -15.11 5.51 -16.90
N ARG A 221 -15.13 6.32 -17.96
CA ARG A 221 -14.51 7.66 -17.96
C ARG A 221 -15.15 8.62 -16.96
N LYS A 222 -16.44 8.48 -16.66
CA LYS A 222 -17.12 9.36 -15.70
C LYS A 222 -16.71 8.98 -14.29
N LYS A 223 -16.74 7.69 -13.95
CA LYS A 223 -16.25 7.20 -12.64
C LYS A 223 -14.78 7.51 -12.44
N MET A 224 -13.93 7.36 -13.47
CA MET A 224 -12.52 7.69 -13.40
C MET A 224 -12.31 9.17 -13.04
N LYS A 225 -12.99 10.10 -13.73
CA LYS A 225 -12.89 11.54 -13.45
C LYS A 225 -13.40 11.88 -12.05
N THR A 226 -14.52 11.31 -11.63
CA THR A 226 -15.07 11.54 -10.29
C THR A 226 -14.15 10.99 -9.21
N ALA A 227 -13.61 9.78 -9.38
CA ALA A 227 -12.70 9.16 -8.43
C ALA A 227 -11.36 9.92 -8.34
N LEU A 228 -10.82 10.39 -9.48
CA LEU A 228 -9.63 11.25 -9.50
C LEU A 228 -9.87 12.60 -8.83
N ALA A 229 -11.02 13.22 -9.08
CA ALA A 229 -11.39 14.46 -8.41
C ALA A 229 -11.54 14.26 -6.89
N ALA A 230 -12.22 13.19 -6.47
CA ALA A 230 -12.37 12.84 -5.06
C ALA A 230 -11.01 12.56 -4.40
N PHE A 231 -10.12 11.85 -5.08
CA PHE A 231 -8.76 11.60 -4.62
C PHE A 231 -7.93 12.88 -4.50
N GLY A 232 -7.97 13.75 -5.51
CA GLY A 232 -7.27 15.04 -5.47
C GLY A 232 -7.78 15.95 -4.34
N VAL A 233 -9.10 15.97 -4.12
CA VAL A 233 -9.70 16.69 -2.99
C VAL A 233 -9.26 16.08 -1.65
N ALA A 234 -9.25 14.75 -1.51
CA ALA A 234 -8.79 14.09 -0.30
C ALA A 234 -7.31 14.39 -0.01
N VAL A 235 -6.45 14.35 -1.02
CA VAL A 235 -5.03 14.72 -0.90
C VAL A 235 -4.87 16.19 -0.49
N LEU A 236 -5.68 17.10 -1.03
CA LEU A 236 -5.67 18.50 -0.61
C LEU A 236 -6.04 18.66 0.87
N PHE A 237 -7.13 18.02 1.30
CA PHE A 237 -7.56 18.02 2.71
C PHE A 237 -6.55 17.38 3.67
N LEU A 238 -5.71 16.48 3.18
CA LEU A 238 -4.63 15.91 3.99
C LEU A 238 -3.47 16.88 4.20
N ILE A 239 -3.22 17.76 3.23
CA ILE A 239 -2.10 18.71 3.24
C ILE A 239 -2.47 20.02 3.97
N THR A 240 -3.74 20.43 3.90
CA THR A 240 -4.28 21.67 4.52
C THR A 240 -4.88 21.43 5.90
#